data_AF-A0A976NZK0-F1
#
_entry.id   AF-A0A976NZK0-F1
#
_cell.length_a   1.000
_cell.length_b   1.000
_cell.length_c   1.000
_cell.angle_alpha   90.00
_cell.angle_beta   90.00
_cell.angle_gamma   90.00
#
_symmetry.space_group_name_H-M   'P 1'
#
loop_
_entity.id
_entity.type
_entity.pdbx_description
1 polymer ?
#
loop_
_entity_poly.entity_id
_entity_poly.type
_entity_poly.pdbx_seq_one_letter_code
_entity_poly.pdbx_strand_id
1 'polypeptide(L)'
;MDDHYMELHHLPGEFGSIFTEYDSPMDEIPDEELFDPALYPITATEMNELEQVDEVNEILAELDLLESHQELYYKLNEKTHKLRSSSDVDAEIYSLMTKSALSKSFFLKPESHSFMKLKIREKGNARTLIK
;
A
#
# COMPACT_ATOMS: atom_id res chain seq x y z
N MET A 1 -21.04 9.95 -23.81
CA MET A 1 -20.15 8.87 -24.24
C MET A 1 -19.18 9.42 -25.28
N ASP A 2 -18.13 10.16 -24.97
CA ASP A 2 -17.71 10.91 -23.79
C ASP A 2 -16.64 11.89 -24.28
N ASP A 3 -16.69 13.09 -23.72
CA ASP A 3 -16.08 14.33 -24.19
C ASP A 3 -14.58 14.44 -23.86
N HIS A 4 -13.73 13.49 -24.30
CA HIS A 4 -12.33 13.43 -23.84
C HIS A 4 -11.21 13.67 -24.87
N TYR A 5 -11.54 14.04 -26.12
CA TYR A 5 -10.51 14.28 -27.17
C TYR A 5 -10.53 15.70 -27.77
N MET A 6 -11.01 16.70 -27.02
CA MET A 6 -11.14 18.08 -27.51
C MET A 6 -10.16 19.06 -26.85
N GLU A 7 -8.95 18.63 -26.47
CA GLU A 7 -7.90 19.56 -26.07
C GLU A 7 -7.01 19.92 -27.28
N LEU A 8 -7.64 20.56 -28.27
CA LEU A 8 -6.95 21.30 -29.32
C LEU A 8 -6.57 22.66 -28.74
N HIS A 9 -5.28 22.97 -28.65
CA HIS A 9 -4.78 24.29 -28.24
C HIS A 9 -5.17 25.37 -29.26
N HIS A 10 -6.40 25.87 -29.15
CA HIS A 10 -6.91 27.06 -29.80
C HIS A 10 -6.47 28.33 -29.04
N LEU A 11 -5.70 29.19 -29.70
CA LEU A 11 -5.53 30.58 -29.28
C LEU A 11 -6.61 31.45 -29.97
N PRO A 12 -7.43 32.20 -29.22
CA PRO A 12 -8.48 33.02 -29.80
C PRO A 12 -7.92 34.38 -30.24
N GLY A 13 -8.05 34.70 -31.52
CA GLY A 13 -7.63 35.99 -32.08
C GLY A 13 -8.55 36.45 -33.21
N GLU A 14 -9.75 36.92 -32.86
CA GLU A 14 -10.69 37.83 -33.56
C GLU A 14 -11.16 37.53 -35.00
N PHE A 15 -10.46 36.71 -35.76
CA PHE A 15 -10.88 36.19 -37.06
C PHE A 15 -10.81 34.66 -36.97
N GLY A 16 -11.92 34.01 -37.32
CA GLY A 16 -12.20 32.60 -37.04
C GLY A 16 -11.03 31.64 -37.27
N SER A 17 -11.00 30.57 -36.48
CA SER A 17 -10.04 29.48 -36.56
C SER A 17 -9.74 29.12 -38.02
N ILE A 18 -8.53 29.42 -38.47
CA ILE A 18 -8.01 28.94 -39.74
C ILE A 18 -7.70 27.46 -39.52
N PHE A 19 -8.57 26.58 -40.02
CA PHE A 19 -8.20 25.19 -40.23
C PHE A 19 -7.16 25.20 -41.35
N THR A 20 -5.88 25.21 -40.99
CA THR A 20 -4.85 24.83 -41.94
C THR A 20 -5.06 23.35 -42.21
N GLU A 21 -5.65 23.00 -43.35
CA GLU A 21 -5.59 21.65 -43.91
C GLU A 21 -4.11 21.27 -44.00
N TYR A 22 -3.65 20.51 -43.01
CA TYR A 22 -2.37 19.83 -43.10
C TYR A 22 -2.59 18.67 -44.09
N ASP A 23 -2.42 18.96 -45.38
CA ASP A 23 -2.17 17.93 -46.39
C ASP A 23 -0.78 17.34 -46.13
N SER A 24 -0.66 16.55 -45.05
CA SER A 24 0.42 15.60 -44.94
C SER A 24 0.02 14.40 -45.79
N PRO A 25 0.82 13.95 -46.76
CA PRO A 25 0.59 12.65 -47.36
C PRO A 25 0.56 11.63 -46.22
N MET A 26 -0.58 10.96 -46.05
CA MET A 26 -0.70 9.76 -45.23
C MET A 26 0.05 8.67 -45.99
N ASP A 27 1.38 8.69 -45.91
CA ASP A 27 2.18 7.54 -46.33
C ASP A 27 1.86 6.42 -45.32
N GLU A 28 1.08 5.44 -45.77
CA GLU A 28 0.78 4.24 -45.00
C GLU A 28 2.11 3.55 -44.68
N ILE A 29 2.47 3.52 -43.39
CA ILE A 29 3.67 2.82 -42.92
C ILE A 29 3.42 1.32 -43.11
N PRO A 30 4.28 0.60 -43.85
CA PRO A 30 4.14 -0.85 -44.01
C PRO A 30 4.15 -1.57 -42.67
N ASP A 31 3.36 -2.64 -42.53
CA ASP A 31 3.30 -3.42 -41.28
C ASP A 31 4.67 -3.94 -40.82
N GLU A 32 5.56 -4.18 -41.79
CA GLU A 32 6.94 -4.62 -41.60
C GLU A 32 7.79 -3.56 -40.85
N GLU A 33 7.41 -2.28 -40.95
CA GLU A 33 8.10 -1.13 -40.36
C GLU A 33 7.47 -0.65 -39.06
N LEU A 34 6.18 -0.97 -38.81
CA LEU A 34 5.43 -0.51 -37.62
C LEU A 34 6.08 -0.90 -36.29
N PHE A 35 6.87 -1.97 -36.28
CA PHE A 35 7.53 -2.49 -35.07
C PHE A 35 9.04 -2.62 -35.24
N ASP A 36 9.63 -2.02 -36.28
CA ASP A 36 11.08 -2.05 -36.46
C ASP A 36 11.75 -1.10 -35.45
N PRO A 37 12.51 -1.62 -34.46
CA PRO A 37 13.19 -0.78 -33.48
C PRO A 37 14.28 0.10 -34.09
N ALA A 38 14.75 -0.20 -35.30
CA ALA A 38 15.70 0.64 -36.02
C ALA A 38 15.04 1.90 -36.59
N LEU A 39 13.74 1.83 -36.93
CA LEU A 39 12.95 2.95 -37.44
C LEU A 39 12.25 3.73 -36.31
N TYR A 40 11.74 3.00 -35.31
CA TYR A 40 11.04 3.56 -34.16
C TYR A 40 11.68 3.07 -32.85
N PRO A 41 12.88 3.57 -32.50
CA PRO A 41 13.52 3.19 -31.24
C PRO A 41 12.73 3.75 -30.07
N ILE A 42 12.57 2.93 -29.01
CA ILE A 42 11.95 3.39 -27.76
C ILE A 42 12.70 4.60 -27.24
N THR A 43 11.95 5.67 -27.02
CA THR A 43 12.46 6.91 -26.45
C THR A 43 12.65 6.75 -24.93
N ALA A 44 13.51 7.59 -24.35
CA ALA A 44 13.69 7.60 -22.89
C ALA A 44 12.39 7.93 -22.14
N THR A 45 11.50 8.72 -22.75
CA THR A 45 10.19 9.05 -22.19
C THR A 45 9.29 7.83 -22.16
N GLU A 46 9.15 7.12 -23.27
CA GLU A 46 8.35 5.88 -23.35
C GLU A 46 8.89 4.80 -22.40
N MET A 47 10.22 4.71 -22.26
CA MET A 47 10.82 3.80 -21.28
C MET A 47 10.43 4.15 -19.84
N ASN A 48 10.48 5.45 -19.49
CA ASN A 48 10.07 5.93 -18.18
C ASN A 48 8.55 5.78 -17.93
N GLU A 49 7.73 5.87 -18.98
CA GLU A 49 6.30 5.56 -18.90
C GLU A 49 6.05 4.07 -18.64
N LEU A 50 6.79 3.18 -19.31
CA LEU A 50 6.72 1.74 -19.05
C LEU A 50 7.13 1.39 -17.61
N GLU A 51 8.19 2.00 -17.08
CA GLU A 51 8.60 1.81 -15.68
C GLU A 51 7.51 2.22 -14.68
N GLN A 52 6.81 3.33 -14.94
CA GLN A 52 5.68 3.77 -14.11
C GLN A 52 4.50 2.79 -14.19
N VAL A 53 4.23 2.23 -15.36
CA VAL A 53 3.19 1.21 -15.54
C VAL A 53 3.53 -0.06 -14.74
N ASP A 54 4.80 -0.46 -14.73
CA ASP A 54 5.27 -1.60 -13.94
C ASP A 54 5.08 -1.36 -12.43
N GLU A 55 5.41 -0.17 -11.94
CA GLU A 55 5.17 0.21 -10.53
C GLU A 55 3.69 0.15 -10.17
N VAL A 56 2.82 0.68 -11.04
CA VAL A 56 1.37 0.61 -10.83
C VAL A 56 0.88 -0.84 -10.81
N ASN A 57 1.37 -1.68 -11.71
CA ASN A 57 0.98 -3.09 -11.77
C ASN A 57 1.40 -3.85 -10.51
N GLU A 58 2.57 -3.56 -9.95
CA GLU A 58 3.02 -4.13 -8.67
C GLU A 58 2.06 -3.75 -7.53
N ILE A 59 1.72 -2.46 -7.41
CA ILE A 59 0.78 -1.97 -6.39
C ILE A 59 -0.59 -2.64 -6.54
N LEU A 60 -1.10 -2.76 -7.77
CA LEU A 60 -2.39 -3.41 -8.02
C LEU A 60 -2.37 -4.90 -7.62
N ALA A 61 -1.28 -5.61 -7.90
CA ALA A 61 -1.12 -7.00 -7.48
C ALA A 61 -1.10 -7.16 -5.94
N GLU A 62 -0.48 -6.22 -5.22
CA GLU A 62 -0.51 -6.21 -3.75
C GLU A 62 -1.91 -5.93 -3.20
N LEU A 63 -2.65 -5.01 -3.82
CA LEU A 63 -4.01 -4.66 -3.43
C LEU A 63 -4.98 -5.85 -3.61
N ASP A 64 -4.88 -6.58 -4.72
CA ASP A 64 -5.68 -7.79 -4.97
C ASP A 64 -5.46 -8.85 -3.87
N LEU A 65 -4.21 -9.01 -3.43
CA LEU A 65 -3.87 -9.92 -2.32
C LEU A 65 -4.49 -9.43 -1.00
N LEU A 66 -4.44 -8.13 -0.73
CA LEU A 66 -5.01 -7.55 0.49
C LEU A 66 -6.53 -7.65 0.53
N GLU A 67 -7.21 -7.48 -0.59
CA GLU A 67 -8.66 -7.65 -0.71
C GLU A 67 -9.06 -9.09 -0.31
N SER A 68 -8.35 -10.09 -0.83
CA SER A 68 -8.54 -11.49 -0.45
C SER A 68 -8.37 -11.73 1.06
N HIS A 69 -7.34 -11.13 1.67
CA HIS A 69 -7.14 -11.18 3.12
C HIS A 69 -8.29 -10.54 3.90
N GLN A 70 -8.79 -9.39 3.45
CA GLN A 70 -9.91 -8.70 4.09
C GLN A 70 -11.21 -9.51 3.97
N GLU A 71 -11.47 -10.11 2.81
CA GLU A 71 -12.63 -10.97 2.58
C GLU A 71 -12.59 -12.20 3.50
N LEU A 72 -11.43 -12.85 3.62
CA LEU A 72 -11.21 -13.97 4.53
C LEU A 72 -11.40 -13.57 6.00
N TYR A 73 -10.85 -12.42 6.40
CA TYR A 73 -11.04 -11.90 7.76
C TYR A 73 -12.52 -11.67 8.07
N TYR A 74 -13.27 -11.06 7.14
CA TYR A 74 -14.70 -10.84 7.31
C TYR A 74 -15.46 -12.16 7.46
N LYS A 75 -15.20 -13.14 6.56
CA LYS A 75 -15.80 -14.48 6.63
C LYS A 75 -15.48 -15.21 7.94
N LEU A 76 -14.24 -15.11 8.42
CA LEU A 76 -13.83 -15.70 9.69
C LEU A 76 -14.53 -15.04 10.87
N ASN A 77 -14.61 -13.70 10.87
CA ASN A 77 -15.27 -12.96 11.94
C ASN A 77 -16.77 -13.28 11.98
N GLU A 78 -17.43 -13.34 10.82
CA GLU A 78 -18.83 -13.71 10.71
C GLU A 78 -19.10 -15.12 11.23
N LYS A 79 -18.27 -16.11 10.86
CA LYS A 79 -18.37 -17.49 11.39
C LYS A 79 -18.13 -17.55 12.89
N THR A 80 -17.13 -16.83 13.39
CA THR A 80 -16.83 -16.73 14.83
C THR A 80 -18.03 -16.18 15.59
N HIS A 81 -18.61 -15.08 15.10
CA HIS A 81 -19.81 -14.50 15.70
C HIS A 81 -21.00 -15.45 15.66
N LYS A 82 -21.26 -16.14 14.54
CA LYS A 82 -22.34 -17.14 14.44
C LYS A 82 -22.17 -18.30 15.42
N LEU A 83 -20.95 -18.81 15.59
CA LEU A 83 -20.67 -19.87 16.56
C LEU A 83 -20.87 -19.40 18.00
N ARG A 84 -20.42 -18.18 18.33
CA ARG A 84 -20.57 -17.57 19.65
C ARG A 84 -22.02 -17.17 19.96
N SER A 85 -22.82 -16.78 18.97
CA SER A 85 -24.25 -16.51 19.19
C SER A 85 -25.08 -17.79 19.33
N SER A 86 -24.62 -18.90 18.77
CA SER A 86 -25.27 -20.21 18.88
C SER A 86 -24.94 -20.97 20.17
N SER A 87 -24.01 -20.47 20.99
CA SER A 87 -23.44 -21.21 22.12
C SER A 87 -23.11 -20.27 23.28
N ASP A 88 -23.37 -20.68 24.53
CA ASP A 88 -23.08 -19.90 25.77
C ASP A 88 -21.57 -19.79 26.09
N VAL A 89 -20.74 -19.96 25.05
CA VAL A 89 -19.27 -20.00 25.07
C VAL A 89 -18.67 -18.69 25.56
N ASP A 90 -19.32 -17.55 25.33
CA ASP A 90 -18.81 -16.27 25.82
C ASP A 90 -18.83 -16.17 27.33
N ALA A 91 -19.88 -16.66 27.98
CA ALA A 91 -19.93 -16.74 29.45
C ALA A 91 -18.85 -17.71 29.98
N GLU A 92 -18.61 -18.82 29.29
CA GLU A 92 -17.57 -19.79 29.65
C GLU A 92 -16.14 -19.23 29.48
N ILE A 93 -15.87 -18.53 28.38
CA ILE A 93 -14.58 -17.86 28.14
C ILE A 93 -14.32 -16.78 29.19
N TYR A 94 -15.31 -15.94 29.50
CA TYR A 94 -15.18 -14.95 30.57
C TYR A 94 -14.97 -15.62 31.94
N SER A 95 -15.63 -16.76 32.21
CA SER A 95 -15.41 -17.55 33.42
C SER A 95 -13.97 -18.12 33.48
N LEU A 96 -13.44 -18.64 32.38
CA LEU A 96 -12.07 -19.16 32.29
C LEU A 96 -11.01 -18.06 32.42
N MET A 97 -11.21 -16.89 31.80
CA MET A 97 -10.31 -15.75 31.94
C MET A 97 -10.29 -15.20 33.36
N THR A 98 -11.45 -15.08 34.02
CA THR A 98 -11.51 -14.65 35.42
C THR A 98 -10.88 -15.67 36.37
N LYS A 99 -11.15 -16.97 36.17
CA LYS A 99 -10.53 -18.06 36.96
C LYS A 99 -9.01 -18.11 36.81
N SER A 100 -8.51 -17.92 35.59
CA SER A 100 -7.06 -17.92 35.33
C SER A 100 -6.36 -16.65 35.86
N ALA A 101 -7.00 -15.49 35.81
CA ALA A 101 -6.50 -14.26 36.43
C ALA A 101 -6.39 -14.37 37.96
N LEU A 102 -7.40 -14.96 38.61
CA LEU A 102 -7.38 -15.22 40.05
C LEU A 102 -6.31 -16.24 40.45
N SER A 103 -6.03 -17.25 39.63
CA SER A 103 -4.99 -18.25 39.93
C SER A 103 -3.56 -17.69 39.94
N LYS A 104 -3.31 -16.55 39.28
CA LYS A 104 -1.99 -15.89 39.27
C LYS A 104 -1.74 -15.02 40.52
N SER A 105 -2.77 -14.61 41.25
CA SER A 105 -2.62 -13.78 42.46
C SER A 105 -2.32 -14.56 43.75
N PHE A 106 -2.37 -15.89 43.74
CA PHE A 106 -2.13 -16.72 44.94
C PHE A 106 -0.70 -17.28 45.06
N PHE A 107 0.21 -16.97 44.12
CA PHE A 107 1.60 -17.47 44.13
C PHE A 107 2.65 -16.49 44.68
N LEU A 108 2.25 -15.38 45.30
CA LEU A 108 3.19 -14.49 46.00
C LEU A 108 3.10 -14.72 47.51
N LYS A 109 3.86 -15.69 48.01
CA LYS A 109 4.35 -15.62 49.40
C LYS A 109 5.28 -14.41 49.49
N PRO A 110 5.12 -13.49 50.45
CA PRO A 110 6.07 -12.43 50.67
C PRO A 110 7.26 -13.00 51.45
N GLU A 111 8.32 -13.38 50.75
CA GLU A 111 9.62 -13.59 51.39
C GLU A 111 10.36 -12.25 51.40
N SER A 112 10.46 -11.66 52.59
CA SER A 112 11.19 -10.44 52.86
C SER A 112 12.68 -10.62 52.56
N HIS A 113 13.19 -10.00 51.51
CA HIS A 113 14.65 -9.81 51.38
C HIS A 113 15.00 -8.51 50.63
N SER A 114 15.55 -7.57 51.40
CA SER A 114 16.61 -6.62 51.04
C SER A 114 16.43 -5.74 49.79
N PHE A 115 15.98 -4.51 50.02
CA PHE A 115 16.22 -3.37 49.11
C PHE A 115 17.73 -3.10 48.98
N MET A 116 18.38 -3.56 47.90
CA MET A 116 19.65 -2.98 47.46
C MET A 116 19.36 -1.72 46.63
N LYS A 117 19.65 -0.55 47.21
CA LYS A 117 19.69 0.73 46.50
C LYS A 117 20.90 0.75 45.57
N LEU A 118 20.70 0.60 44.27
CA LEU A 118 21.72 0.90 43.27
C LEU A 118 21.78 2.42 43.06
N LYS A 119 22.87 3.03 43.56
CA LYS A 119 23.23 4.42 43.25
C LYS A 119 23.75 4.47 41.81
N ILE A 120 22.97 5.09 40.91
CA ILE A 120 23.47 5.49 39.59
C ILE A 120 24.42 6.67 39.81
N ARG A 121 25.70 6.45 39.53
CA ARG A 121 26.76 7.46 39.60
C ARG A 121 26.99 7.97 38.18
N GLU A 122 26.38 9.09 37.82
CA GLU A 122 26.75 9.82 36.61
C GLU A 122 28.17 10.39 36.78
N LYS A 123 29.08 9.98 35.89
CA LYS A 123 30.33 10.68 35.61
C LYS A 123 30.36 10.95 34.12
N GLY A 124 30.33 12.22 33.76
CA GLY A 124 30.35 12.69 32.38
C GLY A 124 31.73 12.73 31.73
N ASN A 125 31.70 13.25 30.50
CA ASN A 125 32.78 13.64 29.58
C ASN A 125 33.61 12.49 28.97
N ALA A 126 34.02 12.49 27.69
CA ALA A 126 34.15 13.58 26.72
C ALA A 126 34.09 13.07 25.26
N ARG A 127 33.86 14.02 24.35
CA ARG A 127 34.10 14.02 22.89
C ARG A 127 35.30 13.20 22.40
N THR A 128 35.16 12.56 21.24
CA THR A 128 36.14 12.45 20.14
C THR A 128 35.39 11.83 18.94
N LEU A 129 35.14 12.57 17.86
CA LEU A 129 35.95 12.78 16.65
C LEU A 129 35.92 11.58 15.67
N ILE A 130 35.84 11.91 14.36
CA ILE A 130 35.95 11.07 13.14
C ILE A 130 34.54 10.64 12.63
N LYS A 131 34.07 10.99 11.43
CA LYS A 131 34.71 11.26 10.14
C LYS A 131 33.89 12.26 9.33
#